data_AF-A0A9D6C8P8-F1
#
_entry.id   AF-A0A9D6C8P8-F1
#
_cell.length_a   1.000
_cell.length_b   1.000
_cell.length_c   1.000
_cell.angle_alpha   90.00
_cell.angle_beta   90.00
_cell.angle_gamma   90.00
#
_symmetry.space_group_name_H-M   'P 1'
#
loop_
_entity.id
_entity.type
_entity.pdbx_description
1 polymer ?
#
loop_
_entity_poly.entity_id
_entity_poly.type
_entity_poly.pdbx_seq_one_letter_code
_entity_poly.pdbx_strand_id
1 'polypeptide(L)'
;MLATLVIGLREGLEASLIVGIIAAFLRRNGKSLTPMWLGVALAIALSIAVGGGLSLLEQALPQAEQEALETVIGAIAVFFVTGMIVWMSAHARHLKRELEAEAAAALTHAGAFALTAMAFLAVLREGFETSVFLLATFSAAQSAALAAAGAIVGLALSVVIGWGIYAGGVKINLSRFFRITGGFLILVAAGLALSSLRTAHEAGWLLAGQQRTLDLSWLVAPGTVQSALITGVLGVPADPRLIEVLGWLAYLVPVTLFVYWPQARRPAPQAAARLKLVMAAVLALVAATLPLAIPAPRPAVPDTLTLAAPAGGTARLGAAGLIVTPAGGAARIIPLPVAERHEGTHDGITASTWALRDTATPAGVPDQLTLDQVIQLAGRRVPPGLNPAQHPGPYDARWSVITGTSVWVAQGVLLDAAQKVTTVLTLTGSGLPAPRVLTVPALPGAAAAPGWRVDPAQVDTTVAALRAFAGDRLERRFWANRLPVVLVLVALLIAAAALRTLIRLRRTPASGAGPRFTSESGRRAYKTTKGVPHAAP
;
A
#
# COMPACT_ATOMS: atom_id res chain seq x y z
N MET A 1 1.42 22.94 9.29
CA MET A 1 1.33 24.41 9.17
C MET A 1 1.83 24.93 7.83
N LEU A 2 3.07 24.63 7.40
CA LEU A 2 3.60 25.22 6.14
C LEU A 2 2.91 24.68 4.88
N ALA A 3 2.63 23.37 4.80
CA ALA A 3 1.87 22.78 3.70
C ALA A 3 0.52 23.48 3.49
N THR A 4 -0.27 23.57 4.57
CA THR A 4 -1.58 24.20 4.58
C THR A 4 -1.52 25.72 4.35
N LEU A 5 -0.45 26.39 4.79
CA LEU A 5 -0.19 27.79 4.48
C LEU A 5 0.04 28.01 2.99
N VAL A 6 0.87 27.20 2.34
CA VAL A 6 1.15 27.38 0.90
C VAL A 6 -0.06 27.02 0.05
N ILE A 7 -0.82 26.00 0.43
CA ILE A 7 -2.11 25.68 -0.20
C ILE A 7 -3.08 26.86 -0.03
N GLY A 8 -3.35 27.31 1.19
CA GLY A 8 -4.27 28.42 1.45
C GLY A 8 -3.84 29.73 0.79
N LEU A 9 -2.53 30.01 0.76
CA LEU A 9 -1.96 31.18 0.08
C LEU A 9 -2.20 31.12 -1.43
N ARG A 10 -2.03 29.94 -2.04
CA ARG A 10 -2.19 29.76 -3.47
C ARG A 10 -3.65 29.85 -3.89
N GLU A 11 -4.49 28.97 -3.35
CA GLU A 11 -5.90 28.91 -3.75
C GLU A 11 -6.64 30.20 -3.37
N GLY A 12 -6.30 30.75 -2.19
CA GLY A 12 -6.80 32.04 -1.77
C GLY A 12 -6.33 33.20 -2.64
N LEU A 13 -5.20 33.10 -3.34
CA LEU A 13 -4.70 34.15 -4.22
C LEU A 13 -5.37 34.06 -5.59
N GLU A 14 -5.63 32.84 -6.08
CA GLU A 14 -6.46 32.62 -7.27
C GLU A 14 -7.87 33.18 -7.06
N ALA A 15 -8.51 32.83 -5.93
CA ALA A 15 -9.81 33.37 -5.55
C ALA A 15 -9.79 34.90 -5.37
N SER A 16 -8.80 35.47 -4.66
CA SER A 16 -8.74 36.91 -4.42
C SER A 16 -8.46 37.71 -5.69
N LEU A 17 -7.72 37.16 -6.66
CA LEU A 17 -7.52 37.76 -7.98
C LEU A 17 -8.82 37.80 -8.78
N ILE A 18 -9.57 36.69 -8.84
CA ILE A 18 -10.85 36.63 -9.57
C ILE A 18 -11.85 37.61 -8.95
N VAL A 19 -12.01 37.59 -7.62
CA VAL A 19 -12.88 38.54 -6.90
C VAL A 19 -12.41 39.98 -7.12
N GLY A 20 -11.11 40.24 -7.09
CA GLY A 20 -10.54 41.57 -7.34
C GLY A 20 -10.83 42.09 -8.76
N ILE A 21 -10.75 41.24 -9.77
CA ILE A 21 -11.07 41.58 -11.17
C ILE A 21 -12.57 41.91 -11.30
N ILE A 22 -13.44 41.07 -10.74
CA ILE A 22 -14.89 41.28 -10.79
C ILE A 22 -15.29 42.54 -9.99
N ALA A 23 -14.67 42.78 -8.84
CA ALA A 23 -14.88 43.98 -8.04
C ALA A 23 -14.46 45.25 -8.80
N ALA A 24 -13.30 45.22 -9.47
CA ALA A 24 -12.85 46.31 -10.34
C ALA A 24 -13.84 46.56 -11.50
N PHE A 25 -14.38 45.49 -12.08
CA PHE A 25 -15.36 45.56 -13.17
C PHE A 25 -16.69 46.19 -12.71
N LEU A 26 -17.25 45.73 -11.59
CA LEU A 26 -18.50 46.27 -11.04
C LEU A 26 -18.36 47.74 -10.63
N ARG A 27 -17.22 48.10 -10.02
CA ARG A 27 -16.91 49.48 -9.62
C ARG A 27 -16.76 50.41 -10.82
N ARG A 28 -16.10 49.97 -11.89
CA ARG A 28 -15.97 50.76 -13.14
C ARG A 28 -17.31 51.02 -13.83
N ASN A 29 -18.28 50.11 -13.69
CA ASN A 29 -19.61 50.22 -14.29
C ASN A 29 -20.68 50.81 -13.35
N GLY A 30 -20.27 51.39 -12.21
CA GLY A 30 -21.19 52.03 -11.26
C GLY A 30 -22.21 51.09 -10.60
N LYS A 31 -21.96 49.77 -10.61
CA LYS A 31 -22.84 48.77 -9.98
C LYS A 31 -22.42 48.50 -8.53
N SER A 32 -23.40 48.18 -7.68
CA SER A 32 -23.15 47.82 -6.28
C SER A 32 -22.33 46.52 -6.17
N LEU A 33 -21.39 46.47 -5.23
CA LEU A 33 -20.57 45.30 -4.90
C LEU A 33 -21.29 44.33 -3.95
N THR A 34 -22.41 44.74 -3.34
CA THR A 34 -23.12 43.95 -2.31
C THR A 34 -23.54 42.56 -2.81
N PRO A 35 -24.10 42.39 -4.03
CA PRO A 35 -24.50 41.07 -4.50
C PRO A 35 -23.31 40.12 -4.68
N MET A 36 -22.17 40.64 -5.17
CA MET A 36 -20.93 39.87 -5.30
C MET A 36 -20.43 39.39 -3.95
N TRP A 37 -20.37 40.27 -2.94
CA TRP A 37 -19.95 39.88 -1.59
C TRP A 37 -20.86 38.85 -0.94
N LEU A 38 -22.18 38.93 -1.19
CA LEU A 38 -23.13 37.90 -0.74
C LEU A 38 -22.83 36.54 -1.38
N GLY A 39 -22.55 36.53 -2.69
CA GLY A 39 -22.11 35.33 -3.41
C GLY A 39 -20.81 34.77 -2.82
N VAL A 40 -19.78 35.59 -2.66
CA VAL A 40 -18.49 35.17 -2.08
C VAL A 40 -18.68 34.61 -0.67
N ALA A 41 -19.47 35.27 0.19
CA ALA A 41 -19.74 34.79 1.55
C ALA A 41 -20.47 33.43 1.55
N LEU A 42 -21.46 33.26 0.66
CA LEU A 42 -22.17 31.98 0.51
C LEU A 42 -21.25 30.86 0.01
N ALA A 43 -20.35 31.16 -0.95
CA ALA A 43 -19.37 30.19 -1.45
C ALA A 43 -18.39 29.76 -0.35
N ILE A 44 -17.91 30.70 0.46
CA ILE A 44 -17.03 30.40 1.61
C ILE A 44 -17.78 29.53 2.62
N ALA A 45 -19.01 29.91 2.99
CA ALA A 45 -19.82 29.13 3.93
C ALA A 45 -20.05 27.70 3.44
N LEU A 46 -20.37 27.52 2.16
CA LEU A 46 -20.56 26.20 1.55
C LEU A 46 -19.25 25.39 1.52
N SER A 47 -18.12 26.03 1.24
CA SER A 47 -16.81 25.38 1.24
C SER A 47 -16.42 24.88 2.63
N ILE A 48 -16.66 25.69 3.68
CA ILE A 48 -16.46 25.30 5.07
C ILE A 48 -17.40 24.15 5.44
N ALA A 49 -18.67 24.20 5.02
CA ALA A 49 -19.64 23.14 5.27
C ALA A 49 -19.21 21.81 4.61
N VAL A 50 -18.66 21.84 3.39
CA VAL A 50 -18.12 20.65 2.72
C VAL A 50 -16.91 20.10 3.49
N GLY A 51 -15.96 20.95 3.88
CA GLY A 51 -14.77 20.53 4.63
C GLY A 51 -15.12 19.94 6.01
N GLY A 52 -16.00 20.62 6.75
CA GLY A 52 -16.50 20.14 8.04
C GLY A 52 -17.33 18.86 7.90
N GLY A 53 -18.19 18.76 6.90
CA GLY A 53 -19.01 17.57 6.63
C GLY A 53 -18.16 16.34 6.31
N LEU A 54 -17.11 16.49 5.50
CA LEU A 54 -16.17 15.41 5.21
C LEU A 54 -15.39 14.96 6.46
N SER A 55 -14.94 15.91 7.29
CA SER A 55 -14.23 15.59 8.54
C SER A 55 -15.12 14.88 9.57
N LEU A 56 -16.40 15.27 9.67
CA LEU A 56 -17.36 14.59 10.53
C LEU A 56 -17.67 13.17 10.05
N LEU A 57 -17.74 12.97 8.73
CA LEU A 57 -17.94 11.65 8.14
C LEU A 57 -16.74 10.74 8.43
N GLU A 58 -15.52 11.23 8.27
CA GLU A 58 -14.28 10.51 8.58
C GLU A 58 -14.24 10.06 10.05
N GLN A 59 -14.55 10.95 10.99
CA GLN A 59 -14.56 10.63 12.43
C GLN A 59 -15.61 9.59 12.84
N ALA A 60 -16.66 9.38 12.04
CA ALA A 60 -17.72 8.42 12.31
C ALA A 60 -17.41 6.99 11.86
N LEU A 61 -16.34 6.79 11.08
CA LEU A 61 -15.98 5.48 10.52
C LEU A 61 -15.13 4.63 11.49
N PRO A 62 -15.14 3.29 11.37
CA PRO A 62 -14.15 2.43 12.03
C PRO A 62 -12.72 2.72 11.57
N GLN A 63 -11.71 2.45 12.41
CA GLN A 63 -10.31 2.81 12.14
C GLN A 63 -9.79 2.38 10.76
N ALA A 64 -10.00 1.13 10.35
CA ALA A 64 -9.55 0.65 9.04
C ALA A 64 -10.26 1.36 7.86
N GLU A 65 -11.51 1.77 8.05
CA GLU A 65 -12.27 2.54 7.06
C GLU A 65 -11.85 4.02 7.03
N GLN A 66 -11.42 4.57 8.18
CA GLN A 66 -10.80 5.90 8.25
C GLN A 66 -9.51 5.93 7.43
N GLU A 67 -8.59 5.01 7.69
CA GLU A 67 -7.31 4.91 6.98
C GLU A 67 -7.52 4.65 5.46
N ALA A 68 -8.56 3.89 5.11
CA ALA A 68 -8.99 3.69 3.72
C ALA A 68 -9.48 5.00 3.07
N LEU A 69 -10.33 5.76 3.77
CA LEU A 69 -10.82 7.04 3.29
C LEU A 69 -9.69 8.06 3.16
N GLU A 70 -8.77 8.13 4.13
CA GLU A 70 -7.55 8.94 4.07
C GLU A 70 -6.68 8.60 2.86
N THR A 71 -6.52 7.31 2.57
CA THR A 71 -5.81 6.84 1.37
C THR A 71 -6.45 7.39 0.09
N VAL A 72 -7.78 7.29 -0.03
CA VAL A 72 -8.53 7.72 -1.21
C VAL A 72 -8.47 9.24 -1.37
N ILE A 73 -8.73 9.98 -0.29
CA ILE A 73 -8.69 11.45 -0.28
C ILE A 73 -7.27 11.93 -0.60
N GLY A 74 -6.25 11.32 0.00
CA GLY A 74 -4.85 11.64 -0.30
C GLY A 74 -4.47 11.36 -1.76
N ALA A 75 -4.90 10.23 -2.33
CA ALA A 75 -4.67 9.93 -3.74
C ALA A 75 -5.37 10.93 -4.68
N ILE A 76 -6.61 11.32 -4.38
CA ILE A 76 -7.35 12.36 -5.10
C ILE A 76 -6.63 13.70 -4.98
N ALA A 77 -6.21 14.08 -3.78
CA ALA A 77 -5.48 15.32 -3.54
C ALA A 77 -4.18 15.36 -4.34
N VAL A 78 -3.37 14.29 -4.33
CA VAL A 78 -2.14 14.20 -5.13
C VAL A 78 -2.46 14.37 -6.62
N PHE A 79 -3.51 13.73 -7.14
CA PHE A 79 -3.92 13.88 -8.54
C PHE A 79 -4.27 15.33 -8.89
N PHE A 80 -5.14 15.97 -8.11
CA PHE A 80 -5.58 17.34 -8.36
C PHE A 80 -4.43 18.36 -8.18
N VAL A 81 -3.65 18.28 -7.10
CA VAL A 81 -2.48 19.15 -6.87
C VAL A 81 -1.51 19.04 -8.06
N THR A 82 -1.21 17.82 -8.51
CA THR A 82 -0.32 17.61 -9.67
C THR A 82 -0.89 18.22 -10.94
N GLY A 83 -2.20 18.01 -11.18
CA GLY A 83 -2.91 18.60 -12.30
C GLY A 83 -2.76 20.12 -12.33
N MET A 84 -2.97 20.78 -11.19
CA MET A 84 -2.87 22.23 -11.11
C MET A 84 -1.42 22.74 -11.22
N ILE A 85 -0.45 22.07 -10.60
CA ILE A 85 0.98 22.39 -10.75
C ILE A 85 1.37 22.37 -12.24
N VAL A 86 0.97 21.31 -12.94
CA VAL A 86 1.21 21.15 -14.38
C VAL A 86 0.50 22.23 -15.18
N TRP A 87 -0.79 22.47 -14.91
CA TRP A 87 -1.61 23.46 -15.62
C TRP A 87 -1.05 24.88 -15.46
N MET A 88 -0.75 25.31 -14.24
CA MET A 88 -0.18 26.63 -13.95
C MET A 88 1.21 26.79 -14.57
N SER A 89 2.07 25.78 -14.50
CA SER A 89 3.41 25.85 -15.09
C SER A 89 3.37 26.11 -16.61
N ALA A 90 2.30 25.68 -17.28
CA ALA A 90 2.08 25.89 -18.70
C ALA A 90 1.41 27.25 -19.03
N HIS A 91 0.46 27.73 -18.22
CA HIS A 91 -0.39 28.88 -18.54
C HIS A 91 -0.03 30.18 -17.79
N ALA A 92 0.84 30.15 -16.78
CA ALA A 92 1.17 31.30 -15.92
C ALA A 92 1.77 32.53 -16.65
N ARG A 93 2.18 32.42 -17.93
CA ARG A 93 2.67 33.55 -18.74
C ARG A 93 1.54 34.28 -19.48
N HIS A 94 0.45 33.59 -19.76
CA HIS A 94 -0.69 34.10 -20.54
C HIS A 94 -1.87 34.48 -19.68
N LEU A 95 -1.94 33.98 -18.43
CA LEU A 95 -3.01 34.26 -17.46
C LEU A 95 -3.43 35.73 -17.41
N LYS A 96 -2.47 36.66 -17.33
CA LYS A 96 -2.79 38.10 -17.29
C LYS A 96 -3.52 38.57 -18.55
N ARG A 97 -3.09 38.12 -19.73
CA ARG A 97 -3.69 38.52 -21.03
C ARG A 97 -5.02 37.81 -21.27
N GLU A 98 -5.16 36.55 -20.86
CA GLU A 98 -6.40 35.79 -20.96
C GLU A 98 -7.47 36.38 -20.03
N LEU A 99 -7.13 36.70 -18.79
CA LEU A 99 -8.02 37.38 -17.84
C LEU A 99 -8.42 38.79 -18.32
N GLU A 100 -7.48 39.54 -18.90
CA GLU A 100 -7.78 40.85 -19.53
C GLU A 100 -8.72 40.69 -20.75
N ALA A 101 -8.57 39.62 -21.54
CA ALA A 101 -9.39 39.34 -22.72
C ALA A 101 -10.80 38.82 -22.37
N GLU A 102 -10.93 37.94 -21.37
CA GLU A 102 -12.22 37.45 -20.87
C GLU A 102 -13.02 38.57 -20.19
N ALA A 103 -12.35 39.43 -19.41
CA ALA A 103 -12.97 40.62 -18.84
C ALA A 103 -13.46 41.59 -19.93
N ALA A 104 -12.72 41.71 -21.04
CA ALA A 104 -13.13 42.52 -22.19
C ALA A 104 -14.29 41.88 -22.98
N ALA A 105 -14.33 40.55 -23.11
CA ALA A 105 -15.43 39.85 -23.76
C ALA A 105 -16.73 39.92 -22.94
N ALA A 106 -16.64 39.83 -21.61
CA ALA A 106 -17.80 39.97 -20.71
C ALA A 106 -18.49 41.34 -20.80
N LEU A 107 -17.79 42.39 -21.26
CA LEU A 107 -18.36 43.71 -21.53
C LEU A 107 -19.52 43.68 -22.53
N THR A 108 -19.59 42.66 -23.39
CA THR A 108 -20.57 42.62 -24.47
C THR A 108 -21.90 41.96 -24.10
N HIS A 109 -21.98 41.12 -23.05
CA HIS A 109 -23.13 40.22 -22.88
C HIS A 109 -23.66 39.98 -21.45
N ALA A 110 -22.97 40.36 -20.37
CA ALA A 110 -23.28 39.81 -19.04
C ALA A 110 -23.65 40.89 -17.99
N GLY A 111 -24.91 40.96 -17.58
CA GLY A 111 -25.40 41.84 -16.51
C GLY A 111 -24.83 41.54 -15.11
N ALA A 112 -25.14 42.39 -14.11
CA ALA A 112 -24.61 42.30 -12.74
C ALA A 112 -24.84 40.94 -12.03
N PHE A 113 -25.91 40.22 -12.41
CA PHE A 113 -26.19 38.88 -11.91
C PHE A 113 -25.18 37.83 -12.42
N ALA A 114 -24.80 37.89 -13.70
CA ALA A 114 -23.85 36.95 -14.29
C ALA A 114 -22.44 37.11 -13.68
N LEU A 115 -22.04 38.34 -13.35
CA LEU A 115 -20.78 38.62 -12.64
C LEU A 115 -20.79 38.12 -11.20
N THR A 116 -21.94 38.25 -10.52
CA THR A 116 -22.13 37.73 -9.17
C THR A 116 -22.09 36.20 -9.17
N ALA A 117 -22.77 35.55 -10.12
CA ALA A 117 -22.74 34.11 -10.29
C ALA A 117 -21.34 33.60 -10.68
N MET A 118 -20.62 34.32 -11.53
CA MET A 118 -19.23 34.00 -11.89
C MET A 118 -18.31 34.09 -10.66
N ALA A 119 -18.41 35.15 -9.85
CA ALA A 119 -17.63 35.28 -8.62
C ALA A 119 -17.96 34.16 -7.62
N PHE A 120 -19.25 33.85 -7.44
CA PHE A 120 -19.70 32.75 -6.59
C PHE A 120 -19.15 31.41 -7.06
N LEU A 121 -19.32 31.05 -8.34
CA LEU A 121 -18.87 29.76 -8.89
C LEU A 121 -17.35 29.62 -8.88
N ALA A 122 -16.62 30.70 -9.17
CA ALA A 122 -15.17 30.72 -9.09
C ALA A 122 -14.69 30.46 -7.66
N VAL A 123 -15.18 31.25 -6.68
CA VAL A 123 -14.80 31.07 -5.27
C VAL A 123 -15.26 29.72 -4.73
N LEU A 124 -16.43 29.22 -5.15
CA LEU A 124 -16.92 27.91 -4.73
C LEU A 124 -16.04 26.79 -5.26
N ARG A 125 -15.58 26.88 -6.51
CA ARG A 125 -14.66 25.89 -7.09
C ARG A 125 -13.32 25.90 -6.36
N GLU A 126 -12.69 27.07 -6.23
CA GLU A 126 -11.41 27.18 -5.52
C GLU A 126 -11.56 26.79 -4.04
N GLY A 127 -12.69 27.11 -3.41
CA GLY A 127 -13.02 26.74 -2.05
C GLY A 127 -13.25 25.23 -1.87
N PHE A 128 -13.89 24.57 -2.82
CA PHE A 128 -14.03 23.11 -2.83
C PHE A 128 -12.68 22.41 -2.95
N GLU A 129 -11.85 22.85 -3.92
CA GLU A 129 -10.49 22.32 -4.10
C GLU A 129 -9.67 22.54 -2.82
N THR A 130 -9.75 23.73 -2.21
CA THR A 130 -9.12 24.05 -0.93
C THR A 130 -9.59 23.13 0.20
N SER A 131 -10.90 22.91 0.35
CA SER A 131 -11.45 22.04 1.41
C SER A 131 -10.97 20.60 1.28
N VAL A 132 -10.91 20.04 0.07
CA VAL A 132 -10.42 18.69 -0.17
C VAL A 132 -8.91 18.59 0.12
N PHE A 133 -8.11 19.55 -0.32
CA PHE A 133 -6.66 19.55 -0.05
C PHE A 133 -6.33 19.75 1.42
N LEU A 134 -7.04 20.67 2.08
CA LEU A 134 -6.84 20.91 3.51
C LEU A 134 -7.23 19.68 4.31
N LEU A 135 -8.34 19.01 3.98
CA LEU A 135 -8.71 17.76 4.63
C LEU A 135 -7.62 16.70 4.49
N ALA A 136 -7.16 16.41 3.25
CA ALA A 136 -6.09 15.46 3.00
C ALA A 136 -4.80 15.78 3.80
N THR A 137 -4.48 17.08 3.90
CA THR A 137 -3.30 17.55 4.62
C THR A 137 -3.52 17.55 6.13
N PHE A 138 -4.76 17.72 6.62
CA PHE A 138 -5.11 17.71 8.04
C PHE A 138 -5.06 16.28 8.58
N SER A 139 -5.61 15.30 7.86
CA SER A 139 -5.55 13.89 8.26
C SER A 139 -4.10 13.39 8.31
N ALA A 140 -3.25 13.83 7.37
CA ALA A 140 -1.82 13.52 7.38
C ALA A 140 -0.99 14.32 8.41
N ALA A 141 -1.57 15.35 9.07
CA ALA A 141 -0.82 16.23 9.95
C ALA A 141 -0.78 15.73 11.41
N GLN A 142 0.39 15.86 12.05
CA GLN A 142 0.55 15.57 13.48
C GLN A 142 -0.31 16.45 14.42
N SER A 143 -0.74 17.63 13.95
CA SER A 143 -1.59 18.55 14.71
C SER A 143 -2.54 19.30 13.79
N ALA A 144 -3.84 19.01 13.92
CA ALA A 144 -4.90 19.69 13.19
C ALA A 144 -4.93 21.20 13.48
N ALA A 145 -4.64 21.62 14.71
CA ALA A 145 -4.62 23.04 15.09
C ALA A 145 -3.53 23.82 14.35
N LEU A 146 -2.31 23.28 14.27
CA LEU A 146 -1.22 23.90 13.51
C LEU A 146 -1.47 23.86 11.99
N ALA A 147 -2.17 22.82 11.51
CA ALA A 147 -2.60 22.74 10.12
C ALA A 147 -3.63 23.82 9.79
N ALA A 148 -4.65 24.00 10.63
CA ALA A 148 -5.66 25.05 10.51
C ALA A 148 -5.08 26.46 10.61
N ALA A 149 -4.20 26.72 11.59
CA ALA A 149 -3.51 27.99 11.71
C ALA A 149 -2.72 28.34 10.44
N GLY A 150 -2.03 27.36 9.86
CA GLY A 150 -1.32 27.52 8.59
C GLY A 150 -2.26 27.95 7.46
N ALA A 151 -3.38 27.26 7.28
CA ALA A 151 -4.38 27.57 6.25
C ALA A 151 -4.94 29.00 6.41
N ILE A 152 -5.30 29.38 7.65
CA ILE A 152 -5.84 30.72 7.94
C ILE A 152 -4.81 31.80 7.64
N VAL A 153 -3.55 31.61 8.04
CA VAL A 153 -2.46 32.56 7.74
C VAL A 153 -2.23 32.67 6.22
N GLY A 154 -2.25 31.54 5.50
CA GLY A 154 -2.14 31.51 4.05
C GLY A 154 -3.26 32.30 3.36
N LEU A 155 -4.52 32.05 3.74
CA LEU A 155 -5.69 32.77 3.23
C LEU A 155 -5.65 34.27 3.59
N ALA A 156 -5.24 34.62 4.80
CA ALA A 156 -5.10 36.03 5.19
C ALA A 156 -4.06 36.74 4.33
N LEU A 157 -2.90 36.12 4.11
CA LEU A 157 -1.86 36.65 3.24
C LEU A 157 -2.34 36.77 1.79
N SER A 158 -3.12 35.82 1.29
CA SER A 158 -3.65 35.87 -0.07
C SER A 158 -4.64 37.01 -0.29
N VAL A 159 -5.46 37.32 0.72
CA VAL A 159 -6.36 38.48 0.72
C VAL A 159 -5.57 39.78 0.72
N VAL A 160 -4.53 39.89 1.57
CA VAL A 160 -3.64 41.07 1.63
C VAL A 160 -2.95 41.30 0.28
N ILE A 161 -2.39 40.24 -0.32
CA ILE A 161 -1.72 40.32 -1.63
C ILE A 161 -2.73 40.67 -2.73
N GLY A 162 -3.89 40.01 -2.76
CA GLY A 162 -4.94 40.27 -3.74
C GLY A 162 -5.45 41.71 -3.68
N TRP A 163 -5.66 42.23 -2.46
CA TRP A 163 -6.01 43.64 -2.24
C TRP A 163 -4.90 44.59 -2.69
N GLY A 164 -3.64 44.29 -2.38
CA GLY A 164 -2.48 45.08 -2.82
C GLY A 164 -2.32 45.13 -4.35
N ILE A 165 -2.67 44.05 -5.05
CA ILE A 165 -2.72 43.99 -6.52
C ILE A 165 -3.90 44.82 -7.04
N TYR A 166 -5.09 44.68 -6.45
CA TYR A 166 -6.29 45.47 -6.81
C TYR A 166 -6.07 46.98 -6.62
N ALA A 167 -5.41 47.38 -5.54
CA ALA A 167 -5.06 48.77 -5.25
C ALA A 167 -3.93 49.33 -6.14
N GLY A 168 -3.30 48.50 -6.98
CA GLY A 168 -2.21 48.89 -7.89
C GLY A 168 -0.85 49.10 -7.20
N GLY A 169 -0.75 48.86 -5.89
CA GLY A 169 0.46 49.06 -5.10
C GLY A 169 1.49 47.92 -5.20
N VAL A 170 1.07 46.73 -5.65
CA VAL A 170 1.92 45.53 -5.66
C VAL A 170 2.08 44.98 -7.09
N LYS A 171 3.30 45.04 -7.63
CA LYS A 171 3.68 44.44 -8.93
C LYS A 171 4.44 43.14 -8.71
N ILE A 172 3.73 42.03 -8.52
CA ILE A 172 4.35 40.69 -8.38
C ILE A 172 4.54 40.04 -9.75
N ASN A 173 5.72 39.43 -9.96
CA ASN A 173 5.93 38.54 -11.10
C ASN A 173 5.25 37.19 -10.80
N LEU A 174 4.01 37.08 -11.24
CA LEU A 174 3.14 35.93 -10.97
C LEU A 174 3.75 34.60 -11.45
N SER A 175 4.48 34.62 -12.58
CA SER A 175 5.18 33.43 -13.06
C SER A 175 6.32 32.98 -12.15
N ARG A 176 7.05 33.90 -11.50
CA ARG A 176 8.09 33.52 -10.50
C ARG A 176 7.47 33.04 -9.21
N PHE A 177 6.42 33.72 -8.74
CA PHE A 177 5.68 33.33 -7.54
C PHE A 177 5.18 31.88 -7.65
N PHE A 178 4.40 31.56 -8.68
CA PHE A 178 3.88 30.21 -8.90
C PHE A 178 4.98 29.17 -9.15
N ARG A 179 6.11 29.56 -9.74
CA ARG A 179 7.24 28.63 -9.92
C ARG A 179 7.93 28.30 -8.59
N ILE A 180 7.99 29.21 -7.63
CA ILE A 180 8.60 28.94 -6.32
C ILE A 180 7.61 28.15 -5.46
N THR A 181 6.36 28.60 -5.36
CA THR A 181 5.32 27.91 -4.57
C THR A 181 5.00 26.54 -5.16
N GLY A 182 5.02 26.38 -6.48
CA GLY A 182 4.83 25.09 -7.14
C GLY A 182 5.88 24.04 -6.74
N GLY A 183 7.13 24.43 -6.51
CA GLY A 183 8.17 23.50 -6.05
C GLY A 183 7.94 23.00 -4.63
N PHE A 184 7.48 23.91 -3.77
CA PHE A 184 7.05 23.54 -2.43
C PHE A 184 5.84 22.59 -2.48
N LEU A 185 4.86 22.86 -3.35
CA LEU A 185 3.70 21.98 -3.52
C LEU A 185 4.07 20.61 -4.08
N ILE A 186 5.08 20.51 -4.95
CA ILE A 186 5.62 19.22 -5.40
C ILE A 186 6.15 18.41 -4.21
N LEU A 187 6.86 19.04 -3.28
CA LEU A 187 7.37 18.38 -2.07
C LEU A 187 6.23 17.95 -1.13
N VAL A 188 5.24 18.82 -0.93
CA VAL A 188 4.06 18.50 -0.10
C VAL A 188 3.26 17.36 -0.71
N ALA A 189 3.01 17.38 -2.03
CA ALA A 189 2.29 16.32 -2.72
C ALA A 189 3.07 15.00 -2.72
N ALA A 190 4.41 15.04 -2.77
CA ALA A 190 5.24 13.85 -2.55
C ALA A 190 5.05 13.30 -1.13
N GLY A 191 4.99 14.17 -0.12
CA GLY A 191 4.69 13.80 1.25
C GLY A 191 3.30 13.19 1.43
N LEU A 192 2.27 13.79 0.81
CA LEU A 192 0.92 13.22 0.78
C LEU A 192 0.90 11.84 0.11
N ALA A 193 1.60 11.66 -1.01
CA ALA A 193 1.71 10.36 -1.66
C ALA A 193 2.37 9.31 -0.75
N LEU A 194 3.38 9.71 0.02
CA LEU A 194 4.00 8.85 1.03
C LEU A 194 3.00 8.48 2.13
N SER A 195 2.32 9.46 2.72
CA SER A 195 1.30 9.24 3.76
C SER A 195 0.16 8.36 3.26
N SER A 196 -0.32 8.54 2.03
CA SER A 196 -1.35 7.69 1.43
C SER A 196 -0.90 6.24 1.26
N LEU A 197 0.39 5.98 1.02
CA LEU A 197 0.91 4.60 0.96
C LEU A 197 1.00 3.97 2.35
N ARG A 198 1.23 4.78 3.39
CA ARG A 198 1.18 4.35 4.78
C ARG A 198 -0.23 3.99 5.20
N THR A 199 -1.19 4.89 5.00
CA THR A 199 -2.60 4.62 5.35
C THR A 199 -3.19 3.50 4.49
N ALA A 200 -2.72 3.30 3.25
CA ALA A 200 -3.08 2.13 2.45
C ALA A 200 -2.57 0.82 3.07
N HIS A 201 -1.44 0.85 3.78
CA HIS A 201 -0.95 -0.31 4.51
C HIS A 201 -1.79 -0.57 5.77
N GLU A 202 -2.06 0.47 6.53
CA GLU A 202 -2.85 0.40 7.78
C GLU A 202 -4.28 -0.08 7.49
N ALA A 203 -4.89 0.39 6.40
CA ALA A 203 -6.17 -0.08 5.86
C ALA A 203 -6.14 -1.52 5.30
N GLY A 204 -4.97 -2.17 5.27
CA GLY A 204 -4.79 -3.54 4.78
C GLY A 204 -4.79 -3.69 3.25
N TRP A 205 -4.80 -2.60 2.48
CA TRP A 205 -4.79 -2.63 1.01
C TRP A 205 -3.40 -2.94 0.44
N LEU A 206 -2.34 -2.46 1.11
CA LEU A 206 -0.95 -2.57 0.66
C LEU A 206 -0.04 -3.21 1.72
N LEU A 207 0.03 -4.54 1.70
CA LEU A 207 0.79 -5.31 2.69
C LEU A 207 2.26 -5.58 2.31
N ALA A 208 2.71 -5.14 1.13
CA ALA A 208 4.04 -5.45 0.61
C ALA A 208 4.99 -4.25 0.72
N GLY A 209 6.30 -4.52 0.87
CA GLY A 209 7.32 -3.47 0.90
C GLY A 209 7.36 -2.69 2.22
N GLN A 210 6.96 -3.34 3.32
CA GLN A 210 6.94 -2.79 4.68
C GLN A 210 8.28 -2.95 5.42
N GLN A 211 9.28 -3.45 4.71
CA GLN A 211 10.68 -3.51 5.14
C GLN A 211 11.15 -2.09 5.51
N ARG A 212 11.78 -1.93 6.68
CA ARG A 212 12.40 -0.66 7.08
C ARG A 212 13.60 -0.39 6.18
N THR A 213 13.66 0.78 5.55
CA THR A 213 14.75 1.11 4.62
C THR A 213 15.85 1.94 5.24
N LEU A 214 15.47 3.04 5.90
CA LEU A 214 16.39 4.01 6.47
C LEU A 214 16.03 4.23 7.93
N ASP A 215 17.06 4.45 8.75
CA ASP A 215 16.88 5.00 10.08
C ASP A 215 17.11 6.51 10.02
N LEU A 216 16.01 7.27 9.99
CA LEU A 216 16.01 8.73 9.99
C LEU A 216 15.76 9.31 11.38
N SER A 217 15.92 8.52 12.45
CA SER A 217 15.77 9.00 13.83
C SER A 217 16.69 10.18 14.16
N TRP A 218 17.86 10.25 13.52
CA TRP A 218 18.79 11.39 13.62
C TRP A 218 18.25 12.67 12.97
N LEU A 219 17.40 12.54 11.95
CA LEU A 219 16.84 13.66 11.18
C LEU A 219 15.46 14.07 11.70
N VAL A 220 14.69 13.10 12.20
CA VAL A 220 13.33 13.24 12.72
C VAL A 220 13.33 12.86 14.20
N ALA A 221 14.09 13.61 15.00
CA ALA A 221 14.14 13.44 16.45
C ALA A 221 12.83 13.98 17.08
N PRO A 222 12.04 13.16 17.79
CA PRO A 222 10.75 13.59 18.36
C PRO A 222 10.90 14.84 19.24
N GLY A 223 9.99 15.79 19.08
CA GLY A 223 9.96 17.04 19.85
C GLY A 223 10.86 18.17 19.32
N THR A 224 11.55 17.98 18.20
CA THR A 224 12.37 19.04 17.59
C THR A 224 11.58 19.87 16.56
N VAL A 225 11.93 21.14 16.41
CA VAL A 225 11.35 21.99 15.33
C VAL A 225 11.72 21.42 13.96
N GLN A 226 12.91 20.84 13.82
CA GLN A 226 13.36 20.18 12.60
C GLN A 226 12.50 18.97 12.25
N SER A 227 12.18 18.10 13.23
CA SER A 227 11.29 16.96 12.98
C SER A 227 9.92 17.44 12.52
N ALA A 228 9.35 18.45 13.20
CA ALA A 228 8.05 19.01 12.84
C ALA A 228 8.04 19.65 11.44
N LEU A 229 9.16 20.23 11.00
CA LEU A 229 9.32 20.73 9.63
C LEU A 229 9.44 19.61 8.62
N ILE A 230 10.23 18.57 8.88
CA ILE A 230 10.48 17.49 7.93
C ILE A 230 9.25 16.59 7.80
N THR A 231 8.64 16.16 8.91
CA THR A 231 7.39 15.39 8.88
C THR A 231 6.24 16.26 8.40
N GLY A 232 6.15 17.51 8.85
CA GLY A 232 5.02 18.38 8.53
C GLY A 232 5.05 19.02 7.14
N VAL A 233 6.21 19.12 6.48
CA VAL A 233 6.34 19.66 5.11
C VAL A 233 6.54 18.57 4.09
N LEU A 234 7.44 17.63 4.36
CA LEU A 234 7.83 16.61 3.39
C LEU A 234 7.05 15.30 3.58
N GLY A 235 6.27 15.17 4.66
CA GLY A 235 5.57 13.93 5.03
C GLY A 235 6.52 12.79 5.40
N VAL A 236 7.83 13.04 5.55
CA VAL A 236 8.83 11.98 5.70
C VAL A 236 8.87 11.51 7.17
N PRO A 237 8.55 10.23 7.44
CA PRO A 237 8.60 9.65 8.78
C PRO A 237 10.03 9.32 9.21
N ALA A 238 10.23 9.03 10.50
CA ALA A 238 11.53 8.62 11.04
C ALA A 238 11.96 7.21 10.57
N ASP A 239 11.00 6.37 10.18
CA ASP A 239 11.19 4.97 9.77
C ASP A 239 10.52 4.67 8.41
N PRO A 240 10.96 5.33 7.31
CA PRO A 240 10.30 5.17 6.03
C PRO A 240 10.39 3.73 5.51
N ARG A 241 9.24 3.23 5.05
CA ARG A 241 9.09 1.88 4.49
C ARG A 241 9.53 1.86 3.02
N LEU A 242 9.89 0.71 2.50
CA LEU A 242 10.39 0.60 1.11
C LEU A 242 9.37 1.14 0.10
N ILE A 243 8.11 0.77 0.26
CA ILE A 243 7.04 1.19 -0.65
C ILE A 243 6.78 2.71 -0.58
N GLU A 244 6.88 3.28 0.61
CA GLU A 244 6.77 4.72 0.87
C GLU A 244 7.87 5.51 0.14
N VAL A 245 9.14 5.08 0.27
CA VAL A 245 10.28 5.73 -0.41
C VAL A 245 10.15 5.63 -1.94
N LEU A 246 9.79 4.45 -2.44
CA LEU A 246 9.61 4.24 -3.87
C LEU A 246 8.47 5.10 -4.44
N GLY A 247 7.35 5.17 -3.73
CA GLY A 247 6.22 6.03 -4.11
C GLY A 247 6.59 7.52 -4.10
N TRP A 248 7.29 7.97 -3.05
CA TRP A 248 7.77 9.33 -2.93
C TRP A 248 8.69 9.71 -4.10
N LEU A 249 9.66 8.85 -4.46
CA LEU A 249 10.55 9.06 -5.61
C LEU A 249 9.81 8.98 -6.95
N ALA A 250 8.90 8.03 -7.10
CA ALA A 250 8.09 7.85 -8.31
C ALA A 250 7.19 9.06 -8.59
N TYR A 251 6.79 9.80 -7.56
CA TYR A 251 6.09 11.06 -7.70
C TYR A 251 7.04 12.25 -7.90
N LEU A 252 8.00 12.42 -6.99
CA LEU A 252 8.81 13.63 -6.90
C LEU A 252 9.68 13.82 -8.15
N VAL A 253 10.35 12.76 -8.59
CA VAL A 253 11.33 12.86 -9.68
C VAL A 253 10.65 13.24 -11.00
N PRO A 254 9.60 12.53 -11.48
CA PRO A 254 8.97 12.89 -12.75
C PRO A 254 8.31 14.28 -12.75
N VAL A 255 7.61 14.65 -11.67
CA VAL A 255 6.91 15.94 -11.60
C VAL A 255 7.90 17.10 -11.52
N THR A 256 8.95 16.98 -10.71
CA THR A 256 10.01 18.01 -10.61
C THR A 256 10.71 18.18 -11.95
N LEU A 257 11.07 17.06 -12.61
CA LEU A 257 11.68 17.11 -13.93
C LEU A 257 10.75 17.79 -14.93
N PHE A 258 9.46 17.46 -14.95
CA PHE A 258 8.50 18.07 -15.87
C PHE A 258 8.39 19.60 -15.69
N VAL A 259 8.24 20.07 -14.44
CA VAL A 259 8.02 21.48 -14.12
C VAL A 259 9.28 22.32 -14.31
N TYR A 260 10.43 21.82 -13.86
CA TYR A 260 11.68 22.58 -13.84
C TYR A 260 12.60 22.32 -15.03
N TRP A 261 12.23 21.45 -15.98
CA TRP A 261 13.05 21.19 -17.15
C TRP A 261 13.38 22.49 -17.91
N PRO A 262 14.67 22.78 -18.19
CA PRO A 262 15.06 24.00 -18.91
C PRO A 262 14.37 24.10 -20.27
N GLN A 263 13.71 25.23 -20.54
CA GLN A 263 13.00 25.44 -21.82
C GLN A 263 13.93 25.32 -23.03
N ALA A 264 15.18 25.79 -22.91
CA ALA A 264 16.19 25.70 -23.98
C ALA A 264 16.63 24.25 -24.28
N ARG A 265 16.44 23.31 -23.35
CA ARG A 265 16.77 21.89 -23.51
C ARG A 265 15.53 21.02 -23.73
N ARG A 266 14.36 21.63 -24.01
CA ARG A 266 13.16 20.85 -24.31
C ARG A 266 13.33 20.17 -25.67
N PRO A 267 13.27 18.82 -25.72
CA PRO A 267 13.44 18.12 -26.98
C PRO A 267 12.35 18.51 -27.97
N ALA A 268 12.70 18.54 -29.27
CA ALA A 268 11.73 18.73 -30.33
C ALA A 268 10.59 17.69 -30.23
N PRO A 269 9.37 17.97 -30.72
CA PRO A 269 8.21 17.08 -30.55
C PRO A 269 8.46 15.62 -30.96
N GLN A 270 9.25 15.40 -32.00
CA GLN A 270 9.67 14.07 -32.45
C GLN A 270 10.62 13.38 -31.45
N ALA A 271 11.64 14.09 -30.95
CA ALA A 271 12.57 13.58 -29.95
C ALA A 271 11.88 13.30 -28.61
N ALA A 272 10.93 14.16 -28.20
CA ALA A 272 10.10 13.94 -27.02
C ALA A 272 9.24 12.68 -27.13
N ALA A 273 8.64 12.44 -28.30
CA ALA A 273 7.87 11.22 -28.54
C ALA A 273 8.76 9.97 -28.52
N ARG A 274 9.97 10.02 -29.11
CA ARG A 274 10.95 8.93 -29.03
C ARG A 274 11.37 8.64 -27.58
N LEU A 275 11.66 9.68 -26.78
CA LEU A 275 12.00 9.53 -25.36
C LEU A 275 10.87 8.86 -24.58
N LYS A 276 9.61 9.25 -24.83
CA LYS A 276 8.44 8.58 -24.23
C LYS A 276 8.35 7.10 -24.62
N LEU A 277 8.63 6.75 -25.87
CA LEU A 277 8.68 5.34 -26.31
C LEU A 277 9.81 4.57 -25.62
N VAL A 278 11.00 5.17 -25.46
CA VAL A 278 12.12 4.56 -24.72
C VAL A 278 11.72 4.34 -23.26
N MET A 279 11.11 5.33 -22.61
CA MET A 279 10.63 5.20 -21.24
C MET A 279 9.57 4.11 -21.09
N ALA A 280 8.60 4.04 -22.01
CA ALA A 280 7.63 2.96 -22.05
C ALA A 280 8.29 1.58 -22.24
N ALA A 281 9.29 1.47 -23.12
CA ALA A 281 10.04 0.24 -23.32
C ALA A 281 10.83 -0.18 -22.08
N VAL A 282 11.47 0.77 -21.38
CA VAL A 282 12.16 0.53 -20.11
C VAL A 282 11.18 0.03 -19.04
N LEU A 283 10.02 0.67 -18.90
CA LEU A 283 8.98 0.24 -17.95
C LEU A 283 8.47 -1.17 -18.27
N ALA A 284 8.24 -1.48 -19.55
CA ALA A 284 7.83 -2.81 -19.99
C ALA A 284 8.93 -3.86 -19.75
N LEU A 285 10.20 -3.51 -19.95
CA LEU A 285 11.34 -4.38 -19.66
C LEU A 285 11.44 -4.66 -18.16
N VAL A 286 11.37 -3.62 -17.32
CA VAL A 286 11.38 -3.76 -15.86
C VAL A 286 10.24 -4.67 -15.41
N ALA A 287 9.03 -4.45 -15.93
CA ALA A 287 7.87 -5.31 -15.67
C ALA A 287 8.10 -6.78 -16.08
N ALA A 288 8.74 -7.03 -17.21
CA ALA A 288 9.05 -8.40 -17.66
C ALA A 288 10.15 -9.07 -16.81
N THR A 289 11.11 -8.29 -16.30
CA THR A 289 12.23 -8.81 -15.48
C THR A 289 11.90 -9.01 -14.01
N LEU A 290 10.97 -8.23 -13.43
CA LEU A 290 10.65 -8.30 -12.00
C LEU A 290 10.24 -9.70 -11.51
N PRO A 291 9.36 -10.45 -12.22
CA PRO A 291 8.96 -11.79 -11.80
C PRO A 291 10.11 -12.81 -11.83
N LEU A 292 11.13 -12.57 -12.66
CA LEU A 292 12.33 -13.41 -12.78
C LEU A 292 13.35 -13.08 -11.69
N ALA A 293 13.46 -11.80 -11.32
CA ALA A 293 14.36 -11.33 -10.26
C ALA A 293 13.90 -11.75 -8.86
N ILE A 294 12.60 -12.01 -8.66
CA ILE A 294 12.02 -12.35 -7.36
C ILE A 294 11.59 -13.82 -7.35
N PRO A 295 12.45 -14.73 -6.84
CA PRO A 295 12.20 -16.16 -6.88
C PRO A 295 10.95 -16.56 -6.08
N ALA A 296 10.38 -17.72 -6.42
CA ALA A 296 9.30 -18.28 -5.63
C ALA A 296 9.79 -18.57 -4.20
N PRO A 297 9.16 -18.00 -3.16
CA PRO A 297 9.52 -18.35 -1.80
C PRO A 297 9.29 -19.84 -1.62
N ARG A 298 10.10 -20.44 -0.76
CA ARG A 298 9.93 -21.83 -0.30
C ARG A 298 9.97 -21.79 1.22
N PRO A 299 9.12 -22.58 1.90
CA PRO A 299 9.18 -22.66 3.35
C PRO A 299 10.56 -23.20 3.76
N ALA A 300 11.26 -22.47 4.63
CA ALA A 300 12.56 -22.87 5.17
C ALA A 300 12.36 -23.89 6.30
N VAL A 301 11.82 -25.05 5.95
CA VAL A 301 11.47 -26.13 6.89
C VAL A 301 12.33 -27.35 6.57
N PRO A 302 12.87 -28.06 7.58
CA PRO A 302 13.57 -29.31 7.36
C PRO A 302 12.67 -30.37 6.71
N ASP A 303 13.21 -31.14 5.76
CA ASP A 303 12.47 -32.25 5.14
C ASP A 303 12.18 -33.38 6.15
N THR A 304 12.93 -33.43 7.24
CA THR A 304 12.85 -34.47 8.26
C THR A 304 12.83 -33.83 9.66
N LEU A 305 11.85 -34.23 10.46
CA LEU A 305 11.68 -33.80 11.84
C LEU A 305 12.13 -34.92 12.80
N THR A 306 12.60 -34.57 13.98
CA THR A 306 13.02 -35.49 15.04
C THR A 306 11.84 -35.86 15.92
N LEU A 307 11.86 -37.07 16.44
CA LEU A 307 10.87 -37.56 17.40
C LEU A 307 11.35 -37.30 18.83
N ALA A 308 10.44 -36.88 19.71
CA ALA A 308 10.74 -36.62 21.10
C ALA A 308 11.13 -37.91 21.86
N ALA A 309 11.95 -37.76 22.91
CA ALA A 309 12.21 -38.83 23.87
C ALA A 309 10.92 -39.26 24.59
N PRO A 310 10.76 -40.54 24.96
CA PRO A 310 11.77 -41.61 24.91
C PRO A 310 11.85 -42.36 23.58
N ALA A 311 10.92 -42.13 22.63
CA ALA A 311 10.88 -42.88 21.38
C ALA A 311 12.10 -42.59 20.48
N GLY A 312 12.44 -41.31 20.30
CA GLY A 312 13.55 -40.88 19.43
C GLY A 312 13.38 -41.29 17.96
N GLY A 313 14.31 -40.88 17.11
CA GLY A 313 14.26 -41.14 15.67
C GLY A 313 13.74 -39.96 14.86
N THR A 314 13.19 -40.22 13.68
CA THR A 314 12.79 -39.18 12.72
C THR A 314 11.46 -39.46 12.04
N ALA A 315 10.80 -38.40 11.57
CA ALA A 315 9.60 -38.44 10.76
C ALA A 315 9.73 -37.50 9.57
N ARG A 316 9.28 -37.92 8.39
CA ARG A 316 9.24 -37.08 7.19
C ARG A 316 8.06 -37.42 6.31
N LEU A 317 7.59 -36.44 5.54
CA LEU A 317 6.55 -36.69 4.54
C LEU A 317 7.16 -37.30 3.27
N GLY A 318 6.58 -38.39 2.78
CA GLY A 318 6.92 -39.00 1.51
C GLY A 318 5.73 -39.05 0.55
N ALA A 319 5.97 -39.44 -0.71
CA ALA A 319 4.91 -39.54 -1.72
C ALA A 319 3.80 -40.55 -1.36
N ALA A 320 4.14 -41.61 -0.62
CA ALA A 320 3.22 -42.68 -0.21
C ALA A 320 2.57 -42.47 1.17
N GLY A 321 2.96 -41.42 1.92
CA GLY A 321 2.47 -41.17 3.27
C GLY A 321 3.56 -40.66 4.22
N LEU A 322 3.29 -40.75 5.52
CA LEU A 322 4.25 -40.38 6.56
C LEU A 322 5.28 -41.49 6.76
N ILE A 323 6.56 -41.16 6.67
CA ILE A 323 7.66 -42.09 6.88
C ILE A 323 8.26 -41.82 8.25
N VAL A 324 8.20 -42.82 9.13
CA VAL A 324 8.67 -42.74 10.52
C VAL A 324 9.80 -43.75 10.72
N THR A 325 10.95 -43.28 11.20
CA THR A 325 12.13 -44.10 11.48
C THR A 325 12.45 -44.00 12.96
N PRO A 326 11.97 -44.93 13.80
CA PRO A 326 12.28 -44.94 15.24
C PRO A 326 13.79 -45.06 15.49
N ALA A 327 14.27 -44.59 16.65
CA ALA A 327 15.67 -44.75 17.03
C ALA A 327 16.08 -46.24 17.05
N GLY A 328 17.05 -46.62 16.22
CA GLY A 328 17.53 -48.00 16.11
C GLY A 328 16.57 -48.97 15.38
N GLY A 329 15.49 -48.49 14.78
CA GLY A 329 14.50 -49.28 14.05
C GLY A 329 14.50 -49.04 12.54
N ALA A 330 13.82 -49.91 11.79
CA ALA A 330 13.58 -49.70 10.36
C ALA A 330 12.49 -48.65 10.11
N ALA A 331 12.62 -47.93 8.98
CA ALA A 331 11.61 -46.98 8.54
C ALA A 331 10.27 -47.67 8.24
N ARG A 332 9.17 -47.07 8.70
CA ARG A 332 7.80 -47.51 8.48
C ARG A 332 7.04 -46.44 7.72
N ILE A 333 6.18 -46.86 6.81
CA ILE A 333 5.31 -45.97 6.04
C ILE A 333 3.90 -46.07 6.61
N ILE A 334 3.34 -44.93 7.01
CA ILE A 334 1.96 -44.78 7.44
C ILE A 334 1.21 -44.13 6.27
N PRO A 335 0.35 -44.88 5.55
CA PRO A 335 -0.43 -44.33 4.44
C PRO A 335 -1.32 -43.19 4.92
N LEU A 336 -1.43 -42.14 4.11
CA LEU A 336 -2.30 -40.99 4.36
C LEU A 336 -3.42 -40.98 3.32
N PRO A 337 -4.48 -41.80 3.48
CA PRO A 337 -5.53 -41.91 2.49
C PRO A 337 -6.27 -40.57 2.33
N VAL A 338 -6.57 -40.22 1.08
CA VAL A 338 -7.26 -38.96 0.76
C VAL A 338 -8.67 -38.93 1.36
N ALA A 339 -9.32 -40.08 1.52
CA ALA A 339 -10.66 -40.20 2.10
C ALA A 339 -10.72 -39.82 3.60
N GLU A 340 -9.61 -39.93 4.33
CA GLU A 340 -9.54 -39.57 5.76
C GLU A 340 -8.91 -38.18 5.99
N ARG A 341 -8.61 -37.45 4.90
CA ARG A 341 -8.05 -36.10 4.97
C ARG A 341 -9.14 -35.10 5.34
N HIS A 342 -8.87 -34.31 6.37
CA HIS A 342 -9.73 -33.19 6.78
C HIS A 342 -8.92 -31.89 6.78
N GLU A 343 -9.60 -30.75 6.69
CA GLU A 343 -8.98 -29.45 6.96
C GLU A 343 -9.13 -29.11 8.44
N GLY A 344 -8.08 -28.53 9.01
CA GLY A 344 -8.08 -28.06 10.39
C GLY A 344 -7.03 -26.99 10.61
N THR A 345 -6.96 -26.50 11.84
CA THR A 345 -6.00 -25.48 12.25
C THR A 345 -5.11 -26.04 13.35
N HIS A 346 -3.79 -25.93 13.17
CA HIS A 346 -2.79 -26.32 14.15
C HIS A 346 -1.87 -25.13 14.40
N ASP A 347 -1.86 -24.62 15.64
CA ASP A 347 -1.13 -23.40 16.04
C ASP A 347 -1.36 -22.20 15.10
N GLY A 348 -2.61 -22.01 14.68
CA GLY A 348 -3.02 -20.93 13.77
C GLY A 348 -2.66 -21.16 12.30
N ILE A 349 -2.07 -22.31 11.93
CA ILE A 349 -1.80 -22.70 10.55
C ILE A 349 -2.92 -23.59 10.03
N THR A 350 -3.58 -23.17 8.95
CA THR A 350 -4.50 -24.04 8.21
C THR A 350 -3.70 -25.18 7.57
N ALA A 351 -4.05 -26.41 7.96
CA ALA A 351 -3.34 -27.61 7.59
C ALA A 351 -4.33 -28.72 7.23
N SER A 352 -3.86 -29.67 6.44
CA SER A 352 -4.54 -30.95 6.25
C SER A 352 -4.19 -31.88 7.38
N THR A 353 -5.20 -32.56 7.93
CA THR A 353 -5.06 -33.45 9.07
C THR A 353 -5.61 -34.84 8.77
N TRP A 354 -4.96 -35.84 9.35
CA TRP A 354 -5.39 -37.23 9.35
C TRP A 354 -5.44 -37.72 10.79
N ALA A 355 -6.52 -38.40 11.15
CA ALA A 355 -6.71 -39.04 12.44
C ALA A 355 -6.98 -40.54 12.21
N LEU A 356 -5.90 -41.29 12.02
CA LEU A 356 -5.96 -42.70 11.68
C LEU A 356 -6.08 -43.54 12.95
N ARG A 357 -6.85 -44.62 12.89
CA ARG A 357 -6.97 -45.58 13.99
C ARG A 357 -6.84 -47.00 13.47
N ASP A 358 -5.89 -47.74 14.01
CA ASP A 358 -5.68 -49.15 13.72
C ASP A 358 -5.82 -49.99 14.99
N THR A 359 -6.30 -51.22 14.85
CA THR A 359 -6.49 -52.16 15.96
C THR A 359 -5.97 -53.52 15.57
N ALA A 360 -4.96 -54.01 16.28
CA ALA A 360 -4.33 -55.29 16.02
C ALA A 360 -4.41 -56.22 17.22
N THR A 361 -4.53 -57.53 16.96
CA THR A 361 -4.35 -58.56 17.98
C THR A 361 -2.86 -58.92 18.02
N PRO A 362 -2.17 -58.71 19.15
CA PRO A 362 -0.75 -59.01 19.26
C PRO A 362 -0.51 -60.53 19.22
N ALA A 363 0.58 -60.96 18.59
CA ALA A 363 1.00 -62.37 18.57
C ALA A 363 1.89 -62.71 19.78
N GLY A 364 1.90 -63.97 20.23
CA GLY A 364 2.78 -64.45 21.30
C GLY A 364 2.40 -63.99 22.71
N VAL A 365 1.16 -63.54 22.90
CA VAL A 365 0.61 -63.15 24.19
C VAL A 365 -0.15 -64.31 24.84
N PRO A 366 -0.21 -64.40 26.19
CA PRO A 366 -0.96 -65.46 26.86
C PRO A 366 -2.47 -65.32 26.68
N ASP A 367 -3.15 -66.41 26.32
CA ASP A 367 -4.61 -66.48 26.25
C ASP A 367 -5.27 -66.66 27.62
N GLN A 368 -4.48 -67.01 28.64
CA GLN A 368 -4.92 -67.08 30.04
C GLN A 368 -3.92 -66.39 30.98
N LEU A 369 -4.45 -65.74 32.02
CA LEU A 369 -3.66 -65.05 33.03
C LEU A 369 -4.07 -65.45 34.44
N THR A 370 -3.09 -65.66 35.31
CA THR A 370 -3.33 -65.80 36.75
C THR A 370 -3.63 -64.44 37.38
N LEU A 371 -4.24 -64.44 38.57
CA LEU A 371 -4.49 -63.21 39.32
C LEU A 371 -3.20 -62.41 39.58
N ASP A 372 -2.10 -63.09 39.91
CA ASP A 372 -0.80 -62.45 40.13
C ASP A 372 -0.26 -61.77 38.87
N GLN A 373 -0.42 -62.41 37.70
CA GLN A 373 -0.01 -61.83 36.42
C GLN A 373 -0.83 -60.57 36.08
N VAL A 374 -2.15 -60.60 36.33
CA VAL A 374 -3.02 -59.43 36.15
C VAL A 374 -2.62 -58.30 37.10
N ILE A 375 -2.36 -58.60 38.38
CA ILE A 375 -1.91 -57.61 39.36
C ILE A 375 -0.56 -57.01 38.97
N GLN A 376 0.37 -57.82 38.45
CA GLN A 376 1.66 -57.33 37.96
C GLN A 376 1.50 -56.37 36.78
N LEU A 377 0.67 -56.72 35.79
CA LEU A 377 0.37 -55.88 34.63
C LEU A 377 -0.35 -54.57 35.01
N ALA A 378 -1.13 -54.59 36.09
CA ALA A 378 -1.84 -53.43 36.62
C ALA A 378 -1.02 -52.57 37.61
N GLY A 379 0.30 -52.72 37.65
CA GLY A 379 1.17 -51.91 38.50
C GLY A 379 1.19 -52.35 39.96
N ARG A 380 1.06 -53.65 40.22
CA ARG A 380 1.08 -54.30 41.54
C ARG A 380 -0.09 -53.90 42.45
N ARG A 381 -1.25 -53.59 41.86
CA ARG A 381 -2.50 -53.31 42.56
C ARG A 381 -3.62 -54.16 41.99
N VAL A 382 -4.58 -54.54 42.82
CA VAL A 382 -5.79 -55.23 42.36
C VAL A 382 -6.62 -54.25 41.52
N PRO A 383 -6.93 -54.55 40.25
CA PRO A 383 -7.70 -53.63 39.43
C PRO A 383 -9.13 -53.44 39.98
N PRO A 384 -9.73 -52.25 39.78
CA PRO A 384 -11.11 -52.01 40.17
C PRO A 384 -12.08 -53.06 39.61
N GLY A 385 -12.96 -53.60 40.46
CA GLY A 385 -13.96 -54.60 40.07
C GLY A 385 -13.45 -56.05 40.02
N LEU A 386 -12.22 -56.30 40.46
CA LEU A 386 -11.70 -57.64 40.77
C LEU A 386 -11.62 -57.82 42.29
N ASN A 387 -12.22 -58.90 42.82
CA ASN A 387 -12.13 -59.29 44.21
C ASN A 387 -11.41 -60.66 44.28
N PRO A 388 -10.19 -60.75 44.80
CA PRO A 388 -9.41 -62.00 44.85
C PRO A 388 -10.14 -63.19 45.48
N ALA A 389 -11.01 -62.94 46.47
CA ALA A 389 -11.76 -64.01 47.14
C ALA A 389 -12.91 -64.55 46.28
N GLN A 390 -13.48 -63.73 45.41
CA GLN A 390 -14.61 -64.10 44.54
C GLN A 390 -14.16 -64.46 43.12
N HIS A 391 -13.03 -63.92 42.67
CA HIS A 391 -12.44 -64.11 41.36
C HIS A 391 -10.96 -64.55 41.54
N PRO A 392 -10.70 -65.84 41.80
CA PRO A 392 -9.35 -66.32 42.10
C PRO A 392 -8.44 -66.48 40.85
N GLY A 393 -9.01 -66.48 39.64
CA GLY A 393 -8.33 -66.83 38.39
C GLY A 393 -8.22 -68.36 38.19
N PRO A 394 -7.66 -68.82 37.06
CA PRO A 394 -7.16 -68.04 35.93
C PRO A 394 -8.28 -67.38 35.11
N TYR A 395 -7.94 -66.29 34.43
CA TYR A 395 -8.84 -65.53 33.56
C TYR A 395 -8.53 -65.83 32.09
N ASP A 396 -9.56 -65.91 31.26
CA ASP A 396 -9.37 -65.86 29.81
C ASP A 396 -9.03 -64.42 29.41
N ALA A 397 -7.94 -64.26 28.67
CA ALA A 397 -7.34 -62.98 28.33
C ALA A 397 -7.43 -62.72 26.83
N ARG A 398 -8.09 -61.63 26.45
CA ARG A 398 -8.10 -61.11 25.07
C ARG A 398 -7.33 -59.81 24.99
N TRP A 399 -6.40 -59.75 24.05
CA TRP A 399 -5.50 -58.61 23.87
C TRP A 399 -5.84 -57.84 22.60
N SER A 400 -5.77 -56.52 22.69
CA SER A 400 -5.94 -55.61 21.56
C SER A 400 -4.98 -54.44 21.69
N VAL A 401 -4.25 -54.12 20.62
CA VAL A 401 -3.37 -52.96 20.55
C VAL A 401 -4.04 -51.94 19.63
N ILE A 402 -4.45 -50.81 20.22
CA ILE A 402 -5.09 -49.71 19.50
C ILE A 402 -4.03 -48.64 19.24
N THR A 403 -3.80 -48.34 17.97
CA THR A 403 -2.85 -47.32 17.52
C THR A 403 -3.61 -46.15 16.93
N GLY A 404 -3.55 -44.99 17.57
CA GLY A 404 -4.08 -43.74 17.02
C GLY A 404 -2.94 -42.89 16.48
N THR A 405 -3.00 -42.48 15.21
CA THR A 405 -1.98 -41.62 14.59
C THR A 405 -2.63 -40.32 14.11
N SER A 406 -2.13 -39.18 14.58
CA SER A 406 -2.48 -37.86 14.08
C SER A 406 -1.35 -37.29 13.24
N VAL A 407 -1.66 -36.77 12.05
CA VAL A 407 -0.67 -36.17 11.15
C VAL A 407 -1.20 -34.85 10.63
N TRP A 408 -0.37 -33.80 10.67
CA TRP A 408 -0.66 -32.47 10.18
C TRP A 408 0.32 -32.10 9.08
N VAL A 409 -0.19 -31.70 7.91
CA VAL A 409 0.59 -31.29 6.75
C VAL A 409 0.11 -29.93 6.27
N ALA A 410 1.02 -28.97 6.16
CA ALA A 410 0.73 -27.62 5.67
C ALA A 410 1.67 -27.27 4.52
N GLN A 411 1.11 -26.73 3.43
CA GLN A 411 1.88 -26.31 2.24
C GLN A 411 2.79 -27.42 1.66
N GLY A 412 2.40 -28.69 1.82
CA GLY A 412 3.18 -29.84 1.35
C GLY A 412 4.32 -30.27 2.27
N VAL A 413 4.41 -29.72 3.48
CA VAL A 413 5.44 -30.04 4.47
C VAL A 413 4.81 -30.64 5.73
N LEU A 414 5.50 -31.57 6.38
CA LEU A 414 5.09 -32.13 7.67
C LEU A 414 5.14 -31.03 8.73
N LEU A 415 4.01 -30.77 9.39
CA LEU A 415 3.88 -29.76 10.44
C LEU A 415 4.05 -30.39 11.82
N ASP A 416 3.26 -31.42 12.09
CA ASP A 416 3.28 -32.19 13.33
C ASP A 416 2.79 -33.61 13.05
N ALA A 417 3.25 -34.57 13.84
CA ALA A 417 2.70 -35.91 13.84
C ALA A 417 2.92 -36.58 15.20
N ALA A 418 1.94 -37.38 15.60
CA ALA A 418 2.03 -38.16 16.81
C ALA A 418 1.29 -39.49 16.66
N GLN A 419 1.77 -40.48 17.39
CA GLN A 419 1.16 -41.78 17.51
C GLN A 419 1.03 -42.15 18.98
N LYS A 420 -0.17 -42.56 19.36
CA LYS A 420 -0.47 -43.10 20.67
C LYS A 420 -0.82 -44.57 20.53
N VAL A 421 -0.09 -45.41 21.26
CA VAL A 421 -0.33 -46.85 21.33
C VAL A 421 -0.97 -47.17 22.67
N THR A 422 -2.12 -47.82 22.66
CA THR A 422 -2.84 -48.24 23.87
C THR A 422 -3.03 -49.75 23.80
N THR A 423 -2.47 -50.47 24.78
CA THR A 423 -2.72 -51.91 24.91
C THR A 423 -3.89 -52.14 25.84
N VAL A 424 -4.88 -52.89 25.35
CA VAL A 424 -6.12 -53.19 26.05
C VAL A 424 -6.17 -54.70 26.31
N LEU A 425 -6.35 -55.05 27.57
CA LEU A 425 -6.55 -56.41 28.05
C LEU A 425 -8.00 -56.56 28.49
N THR A 426 -8.69 -57.53 27.93
CA THR A 426 -10.06 -57.89 28.31
C THR A 426 -10.05 -59.24 29.00
N LEU A 427 -10.50 -59.28 30.26
CA LEU A 427 -10.56 -60.48 31.08
C LEU A 427 -11.99 -61.01 31.17
N THR A 428 -12.14 -62.33 31.00
CA THR A 428 -13.40 -63.06 31.20
C THR A 428 -13.16 -64.34 32.02
N GLY A 429 -14.23 -64.99 32.47
CA GLY A 429 -14.15 -66.22 33.27
C GLY A 429 -13.90 -65.96 34.76
N SER A 430 -13.56 -67.02 35.51
CA SER A 430 -13.27 -66.97 36.96
C SER A 430 -14.37 -66.27 37.80
N GLY A 431 -15.64 -66.48 37.48
CA GLY A 431 -16.75 -65.92 38.25
C GLY A 431 -17.01 -64.42 38.04
N LEU A 432 -16.34 -63.79 37.06
CA LEU A 432 -16.62 -62.41 36.69
C LEU A 432 -18.04 -62.26 36.12
N PRO A 433 -18.88 -61.35 36.66
CA PRO A 433 -20.25 -61.17 36.17
C PRO A 433 -20.32 -60.48 34.80
N ALA A 434 -19.24 -59.80 34.39
CA ALA A 434 -19.09 -59.17 33.08
C ALA A 434 -17.60 -59.04 32.71
N PRO A 435 -17.26 -58.92 31.42
CA PRO A 435 -15.87 -58.69 30.99
C PRO A 435 -15.24 -57.48 31.68
N ARG A 436 -13.96 -57.59 32.03
CA ARG A 436 -13.18 -56.50 32.65
C ARG A 436 -12.11 -56.02 31.68
N VAL A 437 -12.16 -54.74 31.34
CA VAL A 437 -11.23 -54.11 30.40
C VAL A 437 -10.20 -53.30 31.17
N LEU A 438 -8.92 -53.56 30.92
CA LEU A 438 -7.78 -52.92 31.54
C LEU A 438 -6.89 -52.32 30.47
N THR A 439 -6.36 -51.12 30.71
CA THR A 439 -5.25 -50.58 29.91
C THR A 439 -3.95 -50.98 30.57
N VAL A 440 -3.08 -51.63 29.82
CA VAL A 440 -1.79 -52.13 30.31
C VAL A 440 -0.64 -51.36 29.63
N PRO A 441 0.44 -51.04 30.36
CA PRO A 441 1.52 -50.21 29.85
C PRO A 441 2.38 -50.91 28.78
N ALA A 442 2.44 -52.24 28.80
CA ALA A 442 3.19 -53.06 27.86
C ALA A 442 2.59 -54.46 27.73
N LEU A 443 2.94 -55.16 26.65
CA LEU A 443 2.64 -56.58 26.49
C LEU A 443 3.58 -57.42 27.39
N PRO A 444 3.13 -58.59 27.88
CA PRO A 444 3.99 -59.49 28.65
C PRO A 444 5.27 -59.85 27.88
N GLY A 445 6.44 -59.69 28.53
CA GLY A 445 7.73 -60.02 27.91
C GLY A 445 8.21 -59.05 26.82
N ALA A 446 7.46 -58.00 26.49
CA ALA A 446 7.87 -56.95 25.55
C ALA A 446 8.17 -55.65 26.29
N ALA A 447 9.14 -54.88 25.78
CA ALA A 447 9.26 -53.48 26.18
C ALA A 447 7.98 -52.73 25.77
N ALA A 448 7.56 -51.74 26.57
CA ALA A 448 6.52 -50.82 26.13
C ALA A 448 6.94 -50.26 24.76
N ALA A 449 6.10 -50.36 23.74
CA ALA A 449 6.31 -49.63 22.50
C ALA A 449 5.83 -48.20 22.77
N PRO A 450 6.72 -47.23 23.07
CA PRO A 450 6.25 -45.89 23.34
C PRO A 450 5.59 -45.37 22.07
N GLY A 451 4.41 -44.78 22.22
CA GLY A 451 3.93 -43.85 21.22
C GLY A 451 5.02 -42.81 20.94
N TRP A 452 5.10 -42.34 19.71
CA TRP A 452 6.06 -41.31 19.32
C TRP A 452 5.32 -40.01 19.03
N ARG A 453 6.03 -38.89 19.15
CA ARG A 453 5.55 -37.58 18.70
C ARG A 453 6.72 -36.81 18.11
N VAL A 454 6.45 -35.97 17.15
CA VAL A 454 7.44 -34.99 16.69
C VAL A 454 7.85 -34.10 17.86
N ASP A 455 9.12 -33.73 17.89
CA ASP A 455 9.69 -32.81 18.88
C ASP A 455 8.93 -31.47 18.85
N PRO A 456 8.26 -31.07 19.94
CA PRO A 456 7.53 -29.81 20.01
C PRO A 456 8.34 -28.59 19.58
N ALA A 457 9.64 -28.54 19.89
CA ALA A 457 10.50 -27.41 19.51
C ALA A 457 10.66 -27.29 17.99
N GLN A 458 10.63 -28.41 17.28
CA GLN A 458 10.67 -28.42 15.82
C GLN A 458 9.30 -28.09 15.20
N VAL A 459 8.21 -28.46 15.87
CA VAL A 459 6.86 -28.00 15.48
C VAL A 459 6.82 -26.46 15.55
N ASP A 460 7.25 -25.86 16.66
CA ASP A 460 7.30 -24.40 16.81
C ASP A 460 8.15 -23.71 15.73
N THR A 461 9.33 -24.28 15.44
CA THR A 461 10.22 -23.78 14.38
C THR A 461 9.55 -23.87 12.99
N THR A 462 8.86 -24.98 12.73
CA THR A 462 8.13 -25.21 11.47
C THR A 462 6.95 -24.25 11.33
N VAL A 463 6.18 -24.04 12.40
CA VAL A 463 5.09 -23.06 12.46
C VAL A 463 5.63 -21.67 12.16
N ALA A 464 6.73 -21.26 12.80
CA ALA A 464 7.37 -19.96 12.56
C ALA A 464 7.82 -19.79 11.10
N ALA A 465 8.46 -20.81 10.52
CA ALA A 465 8.89 -20.80 9.12
C ALA A 465 7.71 -20.74 8.14
N LEU A 466 6.60 -21.43 8.42
CA LEU A 466 5.38 -21.37 7.60
C LEU A 466 4.67 -20.00 7.68
N ARG A 467 4.72 -19.33 8.85
CA ARG A 467 4.22 -17.95 9.00
C ARG A 467 5.07 -16.96 8.19
N ALA A 468 6.40 -17.07 8.28
CA ALA A 468 7.31 -16.24 7.48
C ALA A 468 7.06 -16.45 5.97
N PHE A 469 6.92 -17.71 5.54
CA PHE A 469 6.59 -18.07 4.17
C PHE A 469 5.26 -17.48 3.68
N ALA A 470 4.26 -17.35 4.54
CA ALA A 470 3.01 -16.67 4.19
C ALA A 470 3.24 -15.18 3.88
N GLY A 471 4.08 -14.50 4.67
CA GLY A 471 4.51 -13.12 4.43
C GLY A 471 5.26 -12.97 3.11
N ASP A 472 6.25 -13.82 2.85
CA ASP A 472 7.04 -13.78 1.60
C ASP A 472 6.17 -13.99 0.35
N ARG A 473 5.12 -14.82 0.45
CA ARG A 473 4.16 -15.01 -0.64
C ARG A 473 3.35 -13.75 -0.92
N LEU A 474 2.95 -13.00 0.12
CA LEU A 474 2.26 -11.73 -0.05
C LEU A 474 3.16 -10.70 -0.72
N GLU A 475 4.41 -10.58 -0.27
CA GLU A 475 5.40 -9.71 -0.91
C GLU A 475 5.61 -10.07 -2.37
N ARG A 476 5.86 -11.35 -2.68
CA ARG A 476 6.04 -11.80 -4.06
C ARG A 476 4.80 -11.54 -4.91
N ARG A 477 3.58 -11.77 -4.41
CA ARG A 477 2.35 -11.48 -5.18
C ARG A 477 2.27 -10.01 -5.57
N PHE A 478 2.68 -9.10 -4.71
CA PHE A 478 2.72 -7.68 -5.06
C PHE A 478 3.80 -7.40 -6.10
N TRP A 479 5.06 -7.75 -5.80
CA TRP A 479 6.20 -7.38 -6.64
C TRP A 479 6.24 -8.13 -7.97
N ALA A 480 5.96 -9.44 -7.99
CA ALA A 480 6.05 -10.25 -9.20
C ALA A 480 4.74 -10.28 -10.01
N ASN A 481 3.58 -9.94 -9.43
CA ASN A 481 2.31 -10.02 -10.17
C ASN A 481 1.61 -8.66 -10.33
N ARG A 482 1.36 -7.93 -9.23
CA ARG A 482 0.57 -6.69 -9.29
C ARG A 482 1.36 -5.52 -9.88
N LEU A 483 2.58 -5.27 -9.41
CA LEU A 483 3.40 -4.14 -9.87
C LEU A 483 3.74 -4.22 -11.38
N PRO A 484 4.13 -5.38 -11.95
CA PRO A 484 4.37 -5.51 -13.38
C PRO A 484 3.15 -5.16 -14.23
N VAL A 485 1.95 -5.54 -13.80
CA VAL A 485 0.69 -5.17 -14.49
C VAL A 485 0.52 -3.65 -14.51
N VAL A 486 0.72 -2.99 -13.37
CA VAL A 486 0.65 -1.51 -13.29
C VAL A 486 1.70 -0.86 -14.20
N LEU A 487 2.94 -1.34 -14.16
CA LEU A 487 4.03 -0.83 -15.00
C LEU A 487 3.73 -1.00 -16.51
N VAL A 488 3.16 -2.14 -16.92
CA VAL A 488 2.73 -2.37 -18.31
C VAL A 488 1.61 -1.42 -18.71
N LEU A 489 0.59 -1.21 -17.85
CA LEU A 489 -0.48 -0.25 -18.13
C LEU A 489 0.06 1.17 -18.30
N VAL A 490 0.96 1.61 -17.41
CA VAL A 490 1.63 2.91 -17.51
C VAL A 490 2.47 3.00 -18.79
N ALA A 491 3.23 1.96 -19.12
CA ALA A 491 4.01 1.88 -20.36
C ALA A 491 3.12 2.03 -21.60
N LEU A 492 1.99 1.33 -21.64
CA LEU A 492 1.01 1.41 -22.74
C LEU A 492 0.41 2.81 -22.89
N LEU A 493 0.06 3.47 -21.78
CA LEU A 493 -0.45 4.84 -21.80
C LEU A 493 0.59 5.84 -22.34
N ILE A 494 1.84 5.72 -21.88
CA ILE A 494 2.95 6.56 -22.36
C ILE A 494 3.23 6.30 -23.85
N ALA A 495 3.23 5.04 -24.28
CA ALA A 495 3.43 4.66 -25.66
C ALA A 495 2.30 5.18 -26.56
N ALA A 496 1.03 5.05 -26.14
CA ALA A 496 -0.12 5.57 -26.86
C ALA A 496 -0.05 7.09 -27.02
N ALA A 497 0.32 7.83 -25.96
CA ALA A 497 0.51 9.28 -26.01
C ALA A 497 1.65 9.68 -26.97
N ALA A 498 2.75 8.94 -26.96
CA ALA A 498 3.87 9.16 -27.88
C ALA A 498 3.47 8.90 -29.34
N LEU A 499 2.76 7.80 -29.60
CA LEU A 499 2.30 7.43 -30.94
C LEU A 499 1.28 8.43 -31.49
N ARG A 500 0.33 8.90 -30.65
CA ARG A 500 -0.60 9.99 -31.02
C ARG A 500 0.16 11.25 -31.45
N THR A 501 1.25 11.58 -30.76
CA THR A 501 2.09 12.74 -31.09
C THR A 501 2.77 12.54 -32.45
N LEU A 502 3.36 11.37 -32.70
CA LEU A 502 4.01 11.05 -33.98
C LEU A 502 3.02 11.02 -35.16
N ILE A 503 1.83 10.45 -34.97
CA ILE A 503 0.77 10.43 -35.99
C ILE A 503 0.31 11.86 -36.32
N ARG A 504 0.11 12.72 -35.32
CA ARG A 504 -0.25 14.13 -35.53
C ARG A 504 0.82 14.85 -36.36
N LEU A 505 2.10 14.67 -36.02
CA LEU A 505 3.22 15.29 -36.74
C LEU A 505 3.32 14.84 -38.20
N ARG A 506 2.99 13.58 -38.51
CA ARG A 506 2.93 13.07 -39.89
C ARG A 506 1.77 13.62 -40.71
N ARG A 507 0.67 14.02 -40.07
CA ARG A 507 -0.56 14.50 -40.75
C ARG A 507 -0.54 15.98 -41.11
N THR A 508 0.35 16.78 -40.53
CA THR A 508 0.60 18.16 -40.97
C THR A 508 1.39 18.14 -42.29
N PRO A 509 0.81 18.53 -43.43
CA PRO A 509 1.56 18.71 -44.66
C PRO A 509 2.51 19.90 -44.47
N ALA A 510 3.70 19.83 -45.06
CA ALA A 510 4.62 20.96 -45.11
C ALA A 510 4.04 22.07 -46.02
N SER A 511 3.13 22.89 -45.50
CA SER A 511 2.80 24.17 -46.14
C SER A 511 3.75 25.24 -45.63
N GLY A 512 4.61 25.76 -46.53
CA GLY A 512 5.41 26.96 -46.26
C GLY A 512 6.90 26.90 -46.57
N ALA A 513 7.32 26.24 -47.65
CA ALA A 513 8.55 26.66 -48.35
C ALA A 513 8.22 27.92 -49.18
N GLY A 514 8.16 29.08 -48.52
CA GLY A 514 8.18 30.37 -49.22
C GLY A 514 9.61 30.68 -49.67
N PRO A 515 9.85 31.17 -50.91
CA PRO A 515 11.20 31.45 -51.39
C PRO A 515 11.85 32.55 -50.53
N ARG A 516 13.03 32.25 -49.98
CA ARG A 516 13.92 33.24 -49.37
C ARG A 516 14.45 34.15 -50.47
N PHE A 517 13.92 35.37 -50.57
CA PHE A 517 14.65 36.45 -51.25
C PHE A 517 15.77 36.92 -50.33
N THR A 518 16.99 36.57 -50.71
CA THR A 518 18.24 37.05 -50.13
C THR A 518 18.44 38.53 -50.47
N SER A 519 18.48 39.41 -49.48
CA SER A 519 18.93 40.79 -49.66
C SER A 519 20.45 40.85 -49.54
N GLU A 520 21.17 40.78 -50.67
CA GLU A 520 22.59 41.11 -50.71
C GLU A 520 22.99 41.65 -52.09
N SER A 521 22.82 42.95 -52.30
CA SER A 521 23.68 43.76 -53.17
C SER A 521 23.33 45.25 -53.01
N GLY A 522 24.28 46.09 -52.58
CA GLY A 522 24.11 47.54 -52.67
C GLY A 522 24.79 48.42 -51.63
N ARG A 523 25.96 48.05 -51.09
CA ARG A 523 26.84 49.02 -50.41
C ARG A 523 27.93 49.48 -51.37
N ARG A 524 27.68 50.57 -52.10
CA ARG A 524 28.75 51.43 -52.67
C ARG A 524 28.32 52.90 -52.67
N ALA A 525 29.14 53.67 -51.96
CA ALA A 525 29.51 55.06 -52.19
C ALA A 525 28.40 56.14 -52.21
N TYR A 526 28.36 56.94 -51.14
CA TYR A 526 28.33 58.39 -51.32
C TYR A 526 29.10 59.08 -50.18
N LYS A 527 30.20 59.74 -50.54
CA LYS A 527 30.96 60.65 -49.67
C LYS A 527 31.21 61.90 -50.51
N THR A 528 30.97 63.07 -49.89
CA THR A 528 31.22 64.45 -50.38
C THR A 528 30.19 64.93 -51.44
N THR A 529 29.62 66.15 -51.42
CA THR A 529 30.11 67.48 -51.03
C THR A 529 28.97 68.45 -50.66
N LYS A 530 29.31 69.43 -49.81
CA LYS A 530 28.77 70.79 -49.56
C LYS A 530 27.69 71.36 -50.52
N GLY A 531 26.75 72.11 -49.94
CA GLY A 531 26.55 73.53 -50.32
C GLY A 531 25.14 74.01 -50.71
N VAL A 532 24.60 74.88 -49.84
CA VAL A 532 23.74 76.07 -50.11
C VAL A 532 22.22 75.88 -50.36
N PRO A 533 21.36 76.63 -49.63
CA PRO A 533 19.93 76.81 -49.90
C PRO A 533 19.62 78.15 -50.59
N HIS A 534 18.63 78.19 -51.50
CA HIS A 534 17.83 79.37 -51.90
C HIS A 534 16.62 78.83 -52.69
N ALA A 535 15.37 78.97 -52.20
CA ALA A 535 14.47 80.13 -52.29
C ALA A 535 13.67 80.21 -53.62
N ALA A 536 12.39 79.84 -53.55
CA ALA A 536 11.16 80.43 -54.15
C ALA A 536 11.09 80.65 -55.70
N PRO A 537 9.94 81.01 -56.31
CA PRO A 537 8.66 81.50 -55.77
C PRO A 537 7.58 80.44 -55.56
#